data_AF-A0A835Q426-F1
#
_entry.id   AF-A0A835Q426-F1
#
_cell.length_a   1.000
_cell.length_b   1.000
_cell.length_c   1.000
_cell.angle_alpha   90.00
_cell.angle_beta   90.00
_cell.angle_gamma   90.00
#
_symmetry.space_group_name_H-M   'P 1'
#
loop_
_entity.id
_entity.type
_entity.pdbx_description
1 polymer ?
#
loop_
_entity_poly.entity_id
_entity_poly.type
_entity_poly.pdbx_seq_one_letter_code
_entity_poly.pdbx_strand_id
1 'polypeptide(L)' 'MPSLIRSILYLEGNLETKVFSDPITGLVRRIREVAIRRDGRLVFLGNDTEVGQPEDAELRRAGYY' A
#
# COMPACT_ATOMS: atom_id res chain seq x y z
N MET A 1 -26.72 -1.28 -1.87
CA MET A 1 -25.65 -0.32 -1.52
C MET A 1 -24.33 -1.06 -1.69
N PRO A 2 -23.40 -0.64 -2.56
CA PRO A 2 -22.10 -1.31 -2.62
C PRO A 2 -21.33 -0.97 -1.34
N SER A 3 -20.95 -1.98 -0.57
CA SER A 3 -19.97 -1.78 0.50
C SER A 3 -18.61 -1.53 -0.15
N LEU A 4 -17.95 -0.42 0.22
CA LEU A 4 -16.53 -0.29 -0.07
C LEU A 4 -15.80 -1.25 0.86
N ILE A 5 -15.21 -2.31 0.30
CA ILE A 5 -14.23 -3.11 1.02
C ILE A 5 -13.01 -2.21 1.22
N ARG A 6 -12.69 -1.87 2.47
CA ARG A 6 -11.46 -1.17 2.82
C ARG A 6 -10.57 -2.10 3.63
N SER A 7 -9.31 -2.15 3.24
CA SER A 7 -8.25 -2.84 3.97
C SER A 7 -7.30 -1.81 4.52
N ILE A 8 -6.84 -2.05 5.75
CA ILE A 8 -5.76 -1.29 6.36
C ILE A 8 -4.46 -2.03 6.09
N LEU A 9 -3.46 -1.33 5.56
CA LEU A 9 -2.19 -1.92 5.12
C LEU A 9 -1.02 -1.15 5.73
N TYR A 10 0.01 -1.89 6.16
CA TYR A 10 1.35 -1.36 6.36
C TYR A 10 2.24 -1.76 5.19
N LEU A 11 3.06 -0.81 4.70
CA LEU A 11 3.94 -1.00 3.55
C LEU A 11 5.34 -0.43 3.85
N GLU A 12 6.37 -1.18 3.50
CA GLU A 12 7.76 -0.71 3.42
C GLU A 12 8.27 -0.84 1.98
N GLY A 13 8.90 0.21 1.49
CA GLY A 13 9.46 0.25 0.14
C GLY A 13 10.16 1.57 -0.14
N ASN A 14 10.60 1.75 -1.37
CA ASN A 14 11.31 2.96 -1.80
C ASN A 14 10.36 3.99 -2.40
N LEU A 15 10.59 5.27 -2.14
CA LEU A 15 9.89 6.34 -2.86
C LEU A 15 10.48 6.46 -4.26
N GLU A 16 9.70 6.12 -5.28
CA GLU A 16 10.09 6.20 -6.68
C GLU A 16 9.24 7.23 -7.42
N THR A 17 9.82 7.89 -8.43
CA THR A 17 9.09 8.81 -9.32
C THR A 17 8.94 8.17 -10.68
N LYS A 18 7.71 7.88 -11.10
CA LYS A 18 7.41 7.41 -12.44
C LYS A 18 7.04 8.58 -13.34
N VAL A 19 7.59 8.59 -14.56
CA VAL A 19 7.24 9.55 -15.61
C VAL A 19 6.26 8.87 -16.55
N PHE A 20 5.04 9.40 -16.62
CA PHE A 20 4.04 8.99 -17.60
C PHE A 20 3.97 10.04 -18.71
N SER A 21 3.97 9.57 -19.97
CA SER A 21 3.78 10.42 -21.14
C SER A 21 2.60 9.89 -21.93
N ASP A 22 1.55 10.70 -22.05
CA ASP A 22 0.42 10.40 -22.91
C ASP A 22 0.80 10.73 -24.37
N PRO A 23 0.89 9.75 -25.28
CA PRO A 23 1.28 9.99 -26.66
C PRO A 23 0.20 10.68 -27.50
N ILE A 24 -1.07 10.67 -27.05
CA ILE A 24 -2.19 11.29 -27.79
C ILE A 24 -2.25 12.79 -27.46
N THR A 25 -2.12 13.14 -26.19
CA THR A 25 -2.23 14.54 -25.73
C THR A 25 -0.89 15.25 -25.56
N GLY A 26 0.22 14.51 -25.52
CA GLY A 26 1.56 15.04 -25.22
C GLY A 26 1.77 15.37 -23.74
N LEU A 27 0.81 15.05 -22.86
CA LEU A 27 0.90 15.38 -21.44
C LEU A 27 1.94 14.53 -20.73
N VAL A 28 2.86 15.19 -20.02
CA VAL A 28 3.86 14.54 -19.17
C VAL A 28 3.50 14.72 -17.69
N ARG A 29 3.38 13.62 -16.95
CA ARG A 29 3.12 13.60 -15.51
C ARG A 29 4.22 12.88 -14.75
N ARG A 30 4.56 13.39 -13.57
CA ARG A 30 5.45 12.74 -12.61
C ARG A 30 4.63 12.33 -11.40
N ILE A 31 4.61 11.04 -11.10
CA ILE A 31 3.83 10.48 -9.99
C ILE A 31 4.82 9.84 -9.01
N ARG A 32 4.70 10.20 -7.73
CA ARG A 32 5.48 9.59 -6.65
C ARG A 32 4.71 8.42 -6.08
N GLU A 33 5.33 7.26 -6.03
CA GLU A 33 4.75 6.00 -5.54
C GLU A 33 5.73 5.33 -4.58
N VAL A 34 5.21 4.53 -3.66
CA VAL A 34 6.04 3.61 -2.86
C VAL A 34 6.18 2.31 -3.64
N ALA A 35 7.39 2.02 -4.12
CA ALA A 35 7.71 0.79 -4.83
C ALA A 35 8.13 -0.31 -3.85
N ILE A 36 7.35 -1.39 -3.83
CA ILE A 36 7.60 -2.57 -3.01
C ILE A 36 8.29 -3.61 -3.89
N ARG A 37 9.54 -3.91 -3.58
CA ARG A 37 10.37 -4.90 -4.29
C ARG A 37 10.65 -6.09 -3.37
N ARG A 38 11.57 -6.98 -3.77
CA ARG A 38 11.89 -8.22 -3.03
C ARG A 38 12.27 -7.99 -1.56
N ASP A 39 12.87 -6.83 -1.26
CA ASP A 39 13.30 -6.38 0.06
C ASP A 39 12.25 -5.56 0.82
N GLY A 40 11.14 -5.20 0.17
CA GLY A 40 10.04 -4.47 0.79
C GLY A 40 9.10 -5.35 1.61
N ARG A 41 8.16 -4.72 2.32
CA ARG A 41 7.16 -5.40 3.15
C ARG A 41 5.75 -4.92 2.84
N LEU A 42 4.79 -5.84 2.94
CA LEU A 42 3.36 -5.57 2.87
C LEU A 42 2.65 -6.41 3.91
N VAL A 43 1.90 -5.77 4.80
CA VAL A 43 1.23 -6.42 5.93
C VAL A 43 -0.21 -5.94 5.98
N PHE A 44 -1.15 -6.88 6.04
CA PHE A 44 -2.56 -6.58 6.26
C PHE A 44 -2.79 -6.35 7.74
N LEU A 45 -3.38 -5.20 8.08
CA LEU A 45 -3.68 -4.82 9.46
C LEU A 45 -5.16 -4.99 9.81
N GLY A 46 -5.99 -5.40 8.85
CA GLY A 46 -7.42 -5.63 9.03
C GLY A 46 -8.28 -5.10 7.88
N ASN A 47 -9.59 -5.25 8.02
CA ASN A 47 -10.60 -4.73 7.11
C ASN A 47 -11.76 -4.10 7.89
N ASP A 48 -12.54 -3.22 7.26
CA ASP A 48 -13.64 -2.49 7.91
C ASP A 48 -14.76 -3.39 8.49
N THR A 49 -14.73 -4.71 8.24
CA THR A 49 -15.70 -5.69 8.76
C THR A 49 -15.30 -6.33 10.08
N GLU A 50 -14.02 -6.28 10.45
CA GLU A 50 -13.52 -6.84 11.72
C GLU A 50 -12.63 -5.79 12.38
N VAL A 51 -13.22 -4.94 13.22
CA VAL A 51 -12.48 -4.18 14.25
C VAL A 51 -12.11 -5.14 15.39
N GLY A 52 -11.56 -6.29 15.03
CA GLY A 52 -10.94 -7.25 15.92
C GLY A 52 -9.48 -7.26 15.55
N GLN A 53 -8.68 -6.63 16.40
CA GLN A 53 -7.22 -6.71 16.51
C GLN A 53 -6.53 -7.39 15.30
N PRO A 54 -5.74 -6.69 14.47
CA PRO A 54 -4.75 -7.38 13.63
C PRO A 54 -4.09 -8.45 14.49
N GLU A 55 -4.05 -9.71 14.02
CA GLU A 55 -3.47 -10.79 14.81
C GLU A 55 -2.12 -10.28 15.32
N ASP A 56 -1.95 -10.11 16.63
CA ASP A 56 -0.76 -9.47 17.22
C ASP A 56 0.55 -10.09 16.70
N ALA A 57 0.47 -11.34 16.24
CA ALA A 57 1.53 -12.07 15.56
C ALA A 57 1.97 -11.46 14.22
N GLU A 58 1.08 -10.86 13.41
CA GLU A 58 1.43 -10.18 12.16
C GLU A 58 2.05 -8.80 12.42
N LEU A 59 1.52 -8.02 13.37
CA LEU A 59 2.12 -6.75 13.79
C LEU A 59 3.52 -6.94 14.39
N ARG A 60 3.69 -7.94 15.26
CA ARG A 60 5.00 -8.28 15.83
C ARG A 60 5.98 -8.78 14.78
N ARG A 61 5.52 -9.57 13.79
CA ARG A 61 6.36 -9.98 12.64
C ARG A 61 6.78 -8.80 11.77
N ALA A 62 5.95 -7.76 11.68
CA ALA A 62 6.27 -6.52 10.99
C ALA A 62 7.24 -5.62 11.79
N GLY A 63 7.47 -5.89 13.08
CA GLY A 63 8.40 -5.14 13.94
C GLY A 63 7.74 -4.00 14.73
N TYR A 64 6.41 -4.00 14.84
CA TYR A 64 5.68 -3.11 15.74
C TYR A 64 5.60 -3.73 17.15
N TYR A 65 5.95 -2.95 18.17
CA TYR A 65 5.82 -3.28 19.60
C TYR A 65 4.85 -2.33 20.30
#